data_AF-A0A2D4M7F7-F1
#
_entry.id   AF-A0A2D4M7F7-F1
#
_cell.length_a   1.000
_cell.length_b   1.000
_cell.length_c   1.000
_cell.angle_alpha   90.00
_cell.angle_beta   90.00
_cell.angle_gamma   90.00
#
_symmetry.space_group_name_H-M   'P 1'
#
loop_
_entity.id
_entity.type
_entity.pdbx_description
1 polymer ?
#
loop_
_entity_poly.entity_id
_entity_poly.type
_entity_poly.pdbx_seq_one_letter_code
_entity_poly.pdbx_strand_id
1 'polypeptide(L)'
;MLDNFKAGYFRDYGNLVADLLHLKRFCESEWPTFGVGWPTTGSWDPELLPRVHQIVTSNGYWDQYPYIDQWQINIEERPPWLIKCQPEFARVCLMKPKRDGGKCPMGVGRHINLIK
;
A
#
# COMPACT_ATOMS: atom_id res chain seq x y z
N MET A 1 3.15 0.60 -9.25
CA MET A 1 4.05 -0.55 -9.50
C MET A 1 4.72 -0.44 -10.87
N LEU A 2 4.01 0.11 -11.86
CA LEU A 2 4.44 0.31 -13.25
C LEU A 2 5.86 0.89 -13.40
N ASP A 3 6.21 1.95 -12.66
CA ASP A 3 7.51 2.62 -12.81
C ASP A 3 8.67 1.90 -12.11
N ASN A 4 8.37 1.00 -11.17
CA ASN A 4 9.35 0.33 -10.32
C ASN A 4 9.10 -1.18 -10.31
N PHE A 5 8.77 -1.75 -11.48
CA PHE A 5 8.30 -3.14 -11.59
C PHE A 5 9.23 -4.15 -10.92
N LYS A 6 10.53 -4.10 -11.17
CA LYS A 6 11.50 -5.03 -10.55
C LYS A 6 11.56 -4.91 -9.03
N ALA A 7 11.31 -3.72 -8.47
CA ALA A 7 11.30 -3.51 -7.03
C ALA A 7 9.94 -3.83 -6.39
N GLY A 8 8.86 -3.70 -7.17
CA GLY A 8 7.51 -4.00 -6.75
C GLY A 8 7.12 -5.45 -6.95
N TYR A 9 7.74 -6.18 -7.87
CA TYR A 9 7.44 -7.57 -8.19
C TYR A 9 8.58 -8.48 -7.78
N PHE A 10 8.44 -9.11 -6.60
CA PHE A 10 9.52 -9.85 -5.95
C PHE A 10 9.13 -11.23 -5.44
N ARG A 11 7.84 -11.53 -5.28
CA ARG A 11 7.39 -12.87 -4.90
C ARG A 11 7.56 -13.82 -6.08
N ASP A 12 8.00 -15.03 -5.75
CA ASP A 12 8.07 -16.14 -6.69
C ASP A 12 6.74 -16.92 -6.63
N TYR A 13 5.98 -16.85 -7.71
CA TYR A 13 4.73 -17.59 -7.89
C TYR A 13 4.92 -18.88 -8.72
N GLY A 14 6.15 -19.35 -8.93
CA GLY A 14 6.42 -20.64 -9.57
C GLY A 14 6.27 -20.69 -11.10
N ASN A 15 6.47 -19.55 -11.78
CA ASN A 15 6.38 -19.29 -13.24
C ASN A 15 5.00 -18.95 -13.83
N LEU A 16 4.79 -17.64 -13.98
CA LEU A 16 4.54 -16.98 -15.27
C LEU A 16 5.74 -16.05 -15.48
N VAL A 17 6.24 -15.85 -16.70
CA VAL A 17 7.21 -14.77 -16.95
C VAL A 17 6.50 -13.46 -16.62
N ALA A 18 6.69 -12.98 -15.39
CA ALA A 18 6.08 -11.75 -14.94
C ALA A 18 6.69 -10.63 -15.75
N ASP A 19 5.86 -9.99 -16.57
CA ASP A 19 6.30 -8.96 -17.50
C ASP A 19 5.52 -7.68 -17.26
N LEU A 20 6.23 -6.56 -17.38
CA LEU A 20 5.67 -5.22 -17.29
C LEU A 20 4.59 -5.00 -18.36
N LEU A 21 4.68 -5.63 -19.52
CA LEU A 21 3.66 -5.51 -20.56
C LEU A 21 2.31 -6.10 -20.12
N HIS A 22 2.30 -7.27 -19.49
CA HIS A 22 1.08 -7.86 -18.93
C HIS A 22 0.51 -6.99 -17.82
N LEU A 23 1.37 -6.54 -16.90
CA LEU A 23 0.95 -5.63 -15.84
C LEU A 23 0.31 -4.35 -16.42
N LYS A 24 0.90 -3.75 -17.45
CA LYS A 24 0.34 -2.57 -18.13
C LYS A 24 -1.02 -2.86 -18.74
N ARG A 25 -1.15 -3.97 -19.48
CA ARG A 25 -2.45 -4.39 -20.04
C ARG A 25 -3.51 -4.53 -18.94
N PHE A 26 -3.19 -5.22 -17.85
CA PHE A 26 -4.13 -5.40 -16.74
C PHE A 26 -4.48 -4.07 -16.08
N CYS A 27 -3.48 -3.25 -15.74
CA CYS A 27 -3.66 -1.98 -15.05
C CYS A 27 -4.34 -0.90 -15.90
N GLU A 28 -3.96 -0.77 -17.17
CA GLU A 28 -4.39 0.32 -18.05
C GLU A 28 -5.68 -0.02 -18.82
N SER A 29 -6.00 -1.31 -19.00
CA SER A 29 -7.14 -1.74 -19.83
C SER A 29 -8.14 -2.64 -19.11
N GLU A 30 -7.71 -3.66 -18.36
CA GLU A 30 -8.64 -4.65 -17.82
C GLU A 30 -9.25 -4.25 -16.48
N TRP A 31 -8.43 -3.97 -15.47
CA TRP A 31 -8.91 -3.56 -14.14
C TRP A 31 -9.82 -2.32 -14.15
N PRO A 32 -9.62 -1.31 -15.03
CA PRO A 32 -10.59 -0.22 -15.20
C PRO A 32 -12.00 -0.70 -15.58
N THR A 33 -12.13 -1.82 -16.30
CA THR A 33 -13.44 -2.37 -16.73
C THR A 33 -14.19 -3.10 -15.63
N PHE A 34 -13.54 -3.37 -14.49
CA PHE A 34 -14.19 -4.05 -13.35
C PHE A 34 -15.24 -3.19 -12.64
N GLY A 35 -15.38 -1.91 -13.00
CA GLY A 35 -16.44 -1.03 -12.47
C GLY A 35 -16.23 -0.60 -11.01
N VAL A 36 -15.05 -0.85 -10.45
CA VAL A 36 -14.70 -0.50 -9.05
C VAL A 36 -13.98 0.85 -8.92
N GLY A 37 -13.80 1.57 -10.02
CA GLY A 37 -13.11 2.87 -10.04
C GLY A 37 -11.59 2.77 -10.16
N TRP A 38 -11.04 1.65 -10.66
CA TRP A 38 -9.61 1.53 -10.93
C TRP A 38 -9.15 2.48 -12.04
N PRO A 39 -8.19 3.39 -11.79
CA PRO A 39 -7.68 4.32 -12.80
C PRO A 39 -6.71 3.63 -13.77
N THR A 40 -6.66 4.09 -15.02
CA THR A 40 -5.74 3.54 -16.03
C THR A 40 -4.27 3.71 -15.64
N THR A 41 -3.93 4.71 -14.83
CA THR A 41 -2.57 4.94 -14.30
C THR A 41 -2.20 4.02 -13.12
N GLY A 42 -3.14 3.22 -12.63
CA GLY A 42 -3.01 2.44 -11.41
C GLY A 42 -3.20 3.27 -10.13
N SER A 43 -3.36 2.57 -9.01
CA SER A 43 -3.63 3.19 -7.70
C SER A 43 -2.79 2.59 -6.59
N TRP A 44 -2.55 3.36 -5.53
CA TRP A 44 -1.98 2.90 -4.27
C TRP A 44 -2.97 3.01 -3.10
N ASP A 45 -4.26 3.16 -3.41
CA ASP A 45 -5.34 3.27 -2.43
C ASP A 45 -5.60 1.90 -1.76
N PRO A 46 -5.43 1.80 -0.42
CA PRO A 46 -5.67 0.56 0.32
C PRO A 46 -7.14 0.11 0.30
N GLU A 47 -8.11 0.98 -0.03
CA GLU A 47 -9.52 0.57 -0.14
C GLU A 47 -9.88 0.03 -1.53
N LEU A 48 -9.12 0.40 -2.56
CA LEU A 48 -9.39 0.04 -3.95
C LEU A 48 -8.76 -1.30 -4.34
N LEU A 49 -7.53 -1.55 -3.89
CA LEU A 49 -6.79 -2.77 -4.23
C LEU A 49 -7.53 -4.06 -3.82
N PRO A 50 -8.07 -4.17 -2.58
CA PRO A 50 -8.81 -5.34 -2.16
C PRO A 50 -10.04 -5.63 -3.03
N ARG A 51 -10.67 -4.61 -3.63
CA ARG A 51 -11.83 -4.78 -4.52
C ARG A 51 -11.42 -5.42 -5.84
N VAL A 52 -10.32 -4.94 -6.44
CA VAL A 52 -9.77 -5.55 -7.67
C VAL A 52 -9.28 -6.97 -7.38
N HIS A 53 -8.56 -7.15 -6.26
CA HIS A 53 -8.09 -8.47 -5.82
C HIS A 53 -9.24 -9.46 -5.66
N GLN A 54 -10.35 -9.05 -5.01
CA GLN A 54 -11.54 -9.89 -4.85
C GLN A 54 -12.17 -10.29 -6.19
N ILE A 55 -12.24 -9.38 -7.17
CA ILE A 55 -12.78 -9.69 -8.50
C ILE A 55 -11.87 -10.69 -9.23
N VAL A 56 -10.56 -10.47 -9.18
CA VAL A 56 -9.56 -11.36 -9.78
C VAL A 56 -9.69 -12.78 -9.22
N THR A 57 -9.80 -12.94 -7.90
CA THR A 57 -9.92 -14.26 -7.28
C THR A 57 -11.29 -14.90 -7.47
N SER A 58 -12.37 -14.11 -7.40
CA SER A 58 -13.75 -14.64 -7.50
C SER A 58 -14.09 -15.08 -8.93
N ASN A 59 -13.55 -14.39 -9.95
CA ASN A 59 -13.79 -14.71 -11.35
C ASN A 59 -12.75 -15.69 -11.93
N GLY A 60 -11.73 -16.09 -11.14
CA GLY A 60 -10.73 -17.05 -11.57
C GLY A 60 -9.71 -16.50 -12.58
N TYR A 61 -9.39 -15.20 -12.53
CA TYR A 61 -8.35 -14.58 -13.35
C TYR A 61 -6.96 -14.87 -12.78
N TRP A 62 -6.56 -16.15 -12.77
CA TRP A 62 -5.34 -16.62 -12.12
C TRP A 62 -4.05 -16.07 -12.76
N ASP A 63 -4.10 -15.66 -14.03
CA ASP A 63 -3.02 -14.97 -14.72
C ASP A 63 -2.79 -13.54 -14.20
N GLN A 64 -3.80 -12.92 -13.59
CA GLN A 64 -3.73 -11.58 -13.00
C GLN A 64 -3.38 -11.62 -11.51
N TYR A 65 -3.66 -12.73 -10.84
CA TYR A 65 -3.47 -12.90 -9.40
C TYR A 65 -2.08 -12.50 -8.90
N PRO A 66 -0.97 -12.97 -9.52
CA PRO A 66 0.38 -12.59 -9.06
C PRO A 66 0.63 -11.08 -9.06
N TYR A 67 0.02 -10.35 -10.01
CA TYR A 67 0.21 -8.91 -10.13
C TYR A 67 -0.58 -8.15 -9.06
N ILE A 68 -1.86 -8.49 -8.86
CA ILE A 68 -2.70 -7.76 -7.91
C ILE A 68 -2.34 -8.07 -6.46
N ASP A 69 -1.99 -9.32 -6.15
CA ASP A 69 -1.52 -9.76 -4.83
C ASP A 69 -0.26 -8.98 -4.44
N GLN A 70 0.73 -8.96 -5.35
CA GLN A 70 1.96 -8.24 -5.14
C GLN A 70 1.77 -6.71 -5.06
N TRP A 71 0.80 -6.15 -5.78
CA TRP A 71 0.46 -4.72 -5.66
C TRP A 71 -0.08 -4.42 -4.27
N GLN A 72 -0.96 -5.27 -3.75
CA GLN A 72 -1.52 -5.14 -2.41
C GLN A 72 -0.43 -5.26 -1.32
N ILE A 73 0.47 -6.24 -1.46
CA ILE A 73 1.62 -6.41 -0.56
C ILE A 73 2.48 -5.14 -0.49
N ASN A 74 2.72 -4.47 -1.61
CA ASN A 74 3.48 -3.22 -1.61
C ASN A 74 2.76 -2.09 -0.84
N ILE A 75 1.42 -2.04 -0.85
CA ILE A 75 0.66 -1.07 -0.06
C ILE A 75 0.76 -1.38 1.43
N GLU A 76 0.70 -2.66 1.80
CA GLU A 76 0.76 -3.13 3.18
C GLU A 76 2.17 -2.95 3.76
N GLU A 77 3.20 -3.39 3.04
CA GLU A 77 4.60 -3.38 3.50
C GLU A 77 5.26 -1.99 3.35
N ARG A 78 4.69 -1.12 2.49
CA ARG A 78 5.20 0.24 2.21
C ARG A 78 6.72 0.28 2.02
N PRO A 79 7.27 -0.38 0.98
CA PRO A 79 8.71 -0.44 0.81
C PRO A 79 9.32 0.96 0.58
N PRO A 80 10.61 1.17 0.89
CA PRO A 80 11.24 2.49 0.80
C PRO A 80 11.13 3.17 -0.58
N TRP A 81 11.08 2.42 -1.67
CA TRP A 81 10.91 2.97 -3.02
C TRP A 81 9.50 3.55 -3.25
N LEU A 82 8.49 3.06 -2.51
CA LEU A 82 7.13 3.57 -2.56
C LEU A 82 6.95 4.81 -1.67
N ILE A 83 7.60 4.82 -0.50
CA ILE A 83 7.54 5.95 0.45
C ILE A 83 8.27 7.20 -0.08
N LYS A 84 9.26 7.04 -0.97
CA LYS A 84 10.12 8.14 -1.44
C LYS A 84 9.41 9.24 -2.25
N CYS A 85 8.11 9.12 -2.52
CA CYS A 85 7.34 10.10 -3.30
C CYS A 85 6.04 10.58 -2.64
N GLN A 86 5.97 10.68 -1.31
CA GLN A 86 4.83 11.35 -0.65
C GLN A 86 5.28 12.41 0.37
N PRO A 87 5.08 13.72 0.09
CA PRO A 87 5.31 14.77 1.08
C PRO A 87 4.36 14.64 2.29
N GLU A 88 3.20 13.99 2.14
CA GLU A 88 2.27 13.69 3.25
C GLU A 88 2.80 12.67 4.25
N PHE A 89 3.61 11.69 3.84
CA PHE A 89 4.19 10.69 4.78
C PHE A 89 5.38 11.22 5.59
N ALA A 90 6.02 12.31 5.15
CA ALA A 90 7.08 12.97 5.92
C ALA A 90 6.58 13.51 7.28
N ARG A 91 5.29 13.82 7.41
CA ARG A 91 4.72 14.31 8.69
C ARG A 91 4.55 13.22 9.75
N VAL A 92 4.31 11.97 9.36
CA VAL A 92 4.07 10.88 10.32
C VAL A 92 5.40 10.33 10.89
N CYS A 93 6.49 10.41 10.15
CA CYS A 93 7.81 9.93 10.61
C CYS A 93 8.57 10.88 11.54
N LEU A 94 8.09 12.11 11.80
CA LEU A 94 8.75 13.03 12.74
C LEU A 94 8.34 12.83 14.22
N MET A 95 7.37 11.97 14.51
CA MET A 95 7.13 11.52 15.88
C MET A 95 7.96 10.26 16.15
N LYS A 96 9.25 10.44 16.45
CA LYS A 96 9.99 9.38 17.15
C LYS A 96 9.45 9.27 18.57
N PRO A 97 8.97 8.10 19.04
CA PRO A 97 8.78 7.91 20.46
C PRO A 97 10.15 7.99 21.14
N LYS A 98 10.25 8.91 22.11
CA LYS A 98 11.38 9.01 23.03
C LYS A 98 11.48 7.67 23.77
N ARG A 99 12.50 6.87 23.46
CA ARG A 99 12.83 5.71 24.30
C ARG A 99 13.38 6.25 25.61
N ASP A 100 12.62 6.03 26.66
CA ASP A 100 12.95 6.42 28.03
C ASP A 100 14.25 5.74 28.47
N GLY A 101 15.27 6.55 28.68
CA GLY A 101 16.44 6.23 29.48
C GLY A 101 16.56 7.29 30.56
N GLY A 102 15.90 7.08 31.70
CA GLY A 102 16.10 7.93 32.88
C GLY A 102 14.81 8.22 33.66
N LYS A 103 14.62 7.47 34.75
CA LYS A 103 13.81 7.74 35.95
C LYS A 103 12.86 8.96 35.89
N CYS A 104 11.56 8.72 35.89
CA CYS A 104 10.55 9.73 36.21
C CYS A 104 10.72 10.20 37.67
N PRO A 105 10.91 11.50 37.95
CA PRO A 105 10.59 12.05 39.25
C PRO A 105 9.08 12.25 39.36
N MET A 106 8.50 11.79 40.46
CA MET A 106 7.16 12.17 40.89
C MET A 106 7.10 13.69 41.11
N GLY A 107 6.07 14.35 40.58
CA GLY A 107 5.93 15.81 40.67
C GLY A 107 4.55 16.35 40.29
N VAL A 108 3.58 16.13 41.17
CA VAL A 108 2.46 17.01 41.60
C VAL A 108 1.84 18.01 40.59
N GLY A 109 0.62 17.71 40.15
CA GLY A 109 -0.60 18.54 40.28
C GLY A 109 -0.74 19.89 39.56
N ARG A 110 -1.83 20.06 38.79
CA ARG A 110 -3.00 20.90 39.17
C ARG A 110 -4.16 20.77 38.18
N HIS A 111 -5.35 20.69 38.76
CA HIS A 111 -6.67 20.81 38.15
C HIS A 111 -6.84 22.10 37.34
N ILE A 112 -7.53 21.98 36.20
CA ILE A 112 -8.42 23.03 35.69
C ILE A 112 -9.76 22.38 35.30
N ASN A 113 -10.82 22.73 36.03
CA ASN A 113 -12.19 22.34 35.77
C ASN A 113 -12.74 23.15 34.59
N LEU A 114 -13.42 22.50 33.65
CA LEU A 114 -14.30 23.17 32.68
C LEU A 114 -15.75 22.85 33.02
N ILE A 115 -16.47 23.94 33.25
CA ILE A 115 -17.89 24.05 33.62
C ILE A 115 -18.78 23.57 32.46
N LYS A 116 -19.78 22.74 32.78
CA LYS A 116 -21.20 22.96 32.47
C LYS A 116 -22.07 22.08 33.35
#